data_AF-A0A920W9C8-F1
#
_entry.id   AF-A0A920W9C8-F1
#
_cell.length_a   1.000
_cell.length_b   1.000
_cell.length_c   1.000
_cell.angle_alpha   90.00
_cell.angle_beta   90.00
_cell.angle_gamma   90.00
#
_symmetry.space_group_name_H-M   'P 1'
#
loop_
_entity.id
_entity.type
_entity.pdbx_description
1 polymer ?
#
loop_
_entity_poly.entity_id
_entity_poly.type
_entity_poly.pdbx_seq_one_letter_code
_entity_poly.pdbx_strand_id
1 'polypeptide(L)'
;MDYGAEAIIRHRASRGKVSIASKMKVETAEELSIAYTPGVAAVSMAIANDKSESFALTNRANNVAVVTDGSAVLGLGNVGPEAAMAVMEGKSILFKG
;
A
#
# COMPACT_ATOMS: atom_id res chain seq x y z
N MET A 1 18.62 -16.74 19.39
CA MET A 1 18.11 -15.36 19.22
C MET A 1 16.63 -15.38 19.58
N ASP A 2 16.18 -14.50 20.46
CA ASP A 2 14.74 -14.36 20.74
C ASP A 2 14.10 -13.50 19.65
N TYR A 3 13.51 -14.16 18.66
CA TYR A 3 12.86 -13.48 17.54
C TYR A 3 11.61 -12.70 17.96
N GLY A 4 10.91 -13.11 19.03
CA GLY A 4 9.69 -12.46 19.48
C GLY A 4 9.97 -11.09 20.08
N ALA A 5 10.93 -11.04 21.02
CA ALA A 5 11.37 -9.79 21.62
C ALA A 5 11.93 -8.82 20.56
N GLU A 6 12.78 -9.31 19.66
CA GLU A 6 13.37 -8.50 18.59
C GLU A 6 12.32 -7.96 17.62
N ALA A 7 11.31 -8.77 17.25
CA ALA A 7 10.22 -8.33 16.38
C ALA A 7 9.44 -7.15 16.98
N ILE A 8 9.13 -7.20 18.29
CA ILE A 8 8.43 -6.12 18.98
C ILE A 8 9.26 -4.83 18.96
N ILE A 9 10.56 -4.92 19.26
CA ILE A 9 11.47 -3.76 19.26
C ILE A 9 11.51 -3.10 17.88
N ARG A 10 11.71 -3.89 16.82
CA ARG A 10 11.80 -3.36 15.45
C ARG A 10 10.49 -2.76 14.97
N HIS A 11 9.37 -3.44 15.19
CA HIS A 11 8.05 -2.92 14.80
C HIS A 11 7.70 -1.61 15.51
N ARG A 12 8.13 -1.43 16.78
CA ARG A 12 7.98 -0.16 17.50
C ARG A 12 8.85 0.95 16.90
N ALA A 13 10.10 0.63 16.56
CA ALA A 13 11.03 1.60 15.98
C ALA A 13 10.59 2.07 14.58
N SER A 14 10.11 1.15 13.73
CA SER A 14 9.71 1.45 12.35
C SER A 14 8.25 1.86 12.19
N ARG A 15 7.41 1.67 13.23
CA ARG A 15 5.96 1.89 13.20
C ARG A 15 5.25 1.09 12.10
N GLY A 16 5.51 -0.22 12.09
CA GLY A 16 5.03 -1.13 11.05
C GLY A 16 6.09 -1.43 10.01
N LYS A 17 5.72 -2.11 8.92
CA LYS A 17 6.66 -2.69 7.96
C LYS A 17 6.56 -2.15 6.54
N VAL A 18 5.48 -1.44 6.22
CA VAL A 18 5.19 -0.94 4.88
C VAL A 18 5.07 0.58 4.89
N SER A 19 5.52 1.22 3.82
CA SER A 19 5.39 2.65 3.59
C SER A 19 4.89 2.93 2.18
N ILE A 20 4.31 4.11 1.97
CA ILE A 20 3.92 4.61 0.65
C ILE A 20 4.93 5.68 0.25
N ALA A 21 5.45 5.57 -0.97
CA ALA A 21 6.34 6.57 -1.56
C ALA A 21 5.82 6.98 -2.93
N SER A 22 5.98 8.26 -3.27
CA SER A 22 5.61 8.77 -4.60
C SER A 22 6.53 8.19 -5.67
N LYS A 23 5.94 7.78 -6.80
CA LYS A 23 6.69 7.43 -8.01
C LYS A 23 7.03 8.65 -8.88
N MET A 24 6.31 9.76 -8.67
CA MET A 24 6.57 11.04 -9.33
C MET A 24 7.37 11.93 -8.37
N LYS A 25 8.44 12.54 -8.86
CA LYS A 25 9.14 13.62 -8.14
C LYS A 25 8.27 14.88 -8.22
N VAL A 26 7.96 15.49 -7.08
CA VAL A 26 7.13 16.69 -6.99
C VAL A 26 7.82 17.67 -6.05
N GLU A 27 8.55 18.61 -6.62
CA GLU A 27 9.35 19.61 -5.91
C GLU A 27 8.93 21.05 -6.24
N THR A 28 8.20 21.23 -7.35
CA THR A 28 7.73 22.53 -7.83
C THR A 28 6.20 22.60 -7.92
N ALA A 29 5.67 23.83 -7.98
CA ALA A 29 4.24 24.06 -8.18
C ALA A 29 3.73 23.55 -9.54
N GLU A 30 4.57 23.59 -10.56
CA GLU A 30 4.25 23.05 -11.89
C GLU A 30 4.12 21.53 -11.86
N GLU A 31 5.08 20.82 -11.25
CA GLU A 31 5.01 19.37 -11.07
C GLU A 31 3.80 18.97 -10.23
N LEU A 32 3.47 19.73 -9.18
CA LEU A 32 2.27 19.50 -8.39
C LEU A 32 1.00 19.69 -9.23
N SER A 33 0.99 20.68 -10.11
CA SER A 33 -0.13 20.97 -11.00
C SER A 33 -0.35 19.87 -12.05
N ILE A 34 0.70 19.14 -12.43
CA ILE A 34 0.63 17.97 -13.31
C ILE A 34 0.15 16.73 -12.54
N ALA A 35 0.77 16.46 -11.38
CA ALA A 35 0.45 15.29 -10.55
C ALA A 35 -0.95 15.38 -9.90
N TYR A 36 -1.47 16.60 -9.75
CA TYR A 36 -2.76 16.88 -9.14
C TYR A 36 -3.52 17.91 -9.97
N THR A 37 -4.24 18.83 -9.32
CA THR A 37 -5.04 19.84 -10.01
C THR A 37 -4.16 20.91 -10.66
N PRO A 38 -4.40 21.29 -11.93
CA PRO A 38 -5.51 20.86 -12.79
C PRO A 38 -5.24 19.62 -13.66
N GLY A 39 -3.99 19.16 -13.79
CA GLY A 39 -3.57 18.11 -14.74
C GLY A 39 -4.26 16.76 -14.57
N VAL A 40 -4.53 16.33 -13.34
CA VAL A 40 -5.18 15.05 -13.02
C VAL A 40 -6.59 14.88 -13.62
N ALA A 41 -7.24 15.99 -13.99
CA ALA A 41 -8.54 15.96 -14.67
C ALA A 41 -8.44 15.27 -16.03
N ALA A 42 -7.36 15.48 -16.79
CA ALA A 42 -7.16 14.82 -18.08
C ALA A 42 -7.01 13.30 -17.93
N VAL A 43 -6.27 12.84 -16.92
CA VAL A 43 -6.14 11.40 -16.59
C VAL A 43 -7.49 10.79 -16.23
N SER A 44 -8.28 11.50 -15.43
CA SER A 44 -9.61 11.05 -15.03
C SER A 44 -10.57 10.92 -16.22
N MET A 45 -10.56 11.90 -17.13
CA MET A 45 -11.37 11.87 -18.34
C MET A 45 -10.93 10.79 -19.33
N ALA A 46 -9.61 10.53 -19.45
CA ALA A 46 -9.10 9.43 -20.26
C ALA A 46 -9.63 8.07 -19.78
N ILE A 47 -9.58 7.82 -18.46
CA ILE A 47 -10.11 6.59 -17.86
C ILE A 47 -11.65 6.51 -17.96
N ALA A 48 -12.34 7.64 -17.88
CA ALA A 48 -13.79 7.68 -18.05
C ALA A 48 -14.20 7.29 -19.47
N ASN A 49 -13.44 7.72 -20.48
CA ASN A 49 -13.65 7.39 -21.88
C ASN A 49 -13.24 5.94 -22.21
N ASP A 50 -12.14 5.45 -21.63
CA ASP A 50 -11.71 4.05 -21.72
C ASP A 50 -11.24 3.52 -20.36
N LYS A 51 -12.04 2.62 -19.76
CA LYS A 51 -11.74 2.04 -18.44
C LYS A 51 -10.47 1.21 -18.43
N SER A 52 -10.02 0.69 -19.57
CA SER A 52 -8.80 -0.12 -19.65
C SER A 52 -7.54 0.71 -19.35
N GLU A 53 -7.57 2.01 -19.66
CA GLU A 53 -6.50 2.96 -19.33
C GLU A 53 -6.20 3.03 -17.82
N SER A 54 -7.13 2.61 -16.95
CA SER A 54 -6.85 2.53 -15.51
C SER A 54 -5.68 1.61 -15.18
N PHE A 55 -5.36 0.61 -16.01
CA PHE A 55 -4.18 -0.24 -15.84
C PHE A 55 -2.89 0.46 -16.24
N ALA A 56 -2.93 1.39 -17.21
CA ALA A 56 -1.76 2.13 -17.68
C ALA A 56 -1.50 3.40 -16.86
N LEU A 57 -2.56 4.13 -16.52
CA LEU A 57 -2.49 5.47 -15.92
C LEU A 57 -2.57 5.48 -14.39
N THR A 58 -2.68 4.31 -13.75
CA THR A 58 -2.72 4.21 -12.29
C THR A 58 -1.87 3.05 -11.78
N ASN A 59 -1.70 2.96 -10.47
CA ASN A 59 -1.02 1.82 -9.85
C ASN A 59 -1.79 0.48 -9.97
N ARG A 60 -3.01 0.46 -10.53
CA ARG A 60 -3.89 -0.72 -10.58
C ARG A 60 -3.23 -1.96 -11.20
N ALA A 61 -2.39 -1.80 -12.23
CA ALA A 61 -1.73 -2.94 -12.87
C ALA A 61 -0.75 -3.68 -11.97
N ASN A 62 -0.26 -3.04 -10.90
CA ASN A 62 0.74 -3.63 -10.00
C ASN A 62 0.40 -3.38 -8.52
N ASN A 63 -0.90 -3.24 -8.19
CA ASN A 63 -1.35 -3.07 -6.81
C ASN A 63 -2.26 -4.22 -6.40
N VAL A 64 -1.89 -4.92 -5.34
CA VAL A 64 -2.63 -6.07 -4.79
C VAL A 64 -3.06 -5.74 -3.36
N ALA A 65 -4.35 -5.87 -3.08
CA ALA A 65 -4.88 -5.71 -1.73
C ALA A 65 -4.78 -7.03 -0.96
N VAL A 66 -4.08 -7.03 0.17
CA VAL A 66 -4.07 -8.14 1.13
C VAL A 66 -5.17 -7.89 2.15
N VAL A 67 -6.29 -8.62 2.03
CA VAL A 67 -7.50 -8.40 2.85
C VAL A 67 -7.75 -9.57 3.79
N THR A 68 -8.10 -9.27 5.04
CA THR A 68 -8.53 -10.25 6.06
C THR A 68 -9.47 -9.58 7.05
N ASP A 69 -10.32 -10.38 7.70
CA ASP A 69 -11.12 -9.98 8.86
C ASP A 69 -10.46 -10.37 10.20
N GLY A 70 -9.30 -11.06 10.16
CA GLY A 70 -8.60 -11.53 11.36
C GLY A 70 -9.19 -12.76 12.04
N SER A 71 -10.17 -13.42 11.41
CA SER A 71 -10.84 -14.62 11.96
C SER A 71 -9.94 -15.86 12.03
N ALA A 72 -8.88 -15.91 11.22
CA ALA A 72 -7.90 -17.00 11.19
C ALA A 72 -6.48 -16.48 10.90
N VAL A 73 -5.76 -16.09 11.94
CA VAL A 73 -4.38 -15.58 11.83
C VAL A 73 -3.37 -16.65 12.28
N LEU A 74 -2.69 -17.25 11.31
CA LEU A 74 -1.69 -18.31 11.55
C LEU A 74 -2.30 -19.44 12.42
N GLY A 75 -1.59 -19.89 13.46
CA GLY A 75 -2.11 -20.81 14.47
C GLY A 75 -2.80 -20.13 15.66
N LEU A 76 -3.04 -18.81 15.60
CA LEU A 76 -3.60 -18.03 16.71
C LEU A 76 -5.14 -18.00 16.70
N GLY A 77 -5.77 -18.45 15.62
CA GLY A 77 -7.22 -18.42 15.45
C GLY A 77 -7.74 -17.01 15.23
N ASN A 78 -8.90 -16.70 15.81
CA ASN A 78 -9.54 -15.39 15.68
C ASN A 78 -8.94 -14.40 16.67
N VAL A 79 -8.15 -13.46 16.16
CA VAL A 79 -7.49 -12.39 16.95
C VAL A 79 -8.00 -10.99 16.59
N GLY A 80 -8.96 -10.90 15.68
CA GLY A 80 -9.49 -9.63 15.17
C GLY A 80 -8.58 -8.92 14.16
N PRO A 81 -9.12 -7.89 13.50
CA PRO A 81 -8.45 -7.23 12.37
C PRO A 81 -7.19 -6.46 12.79
N GLU A 82 -7.18 -5.81 13.95
CA GLU A 82 -6.04 -5.02 14.42
C GLU A 82 -4.79 -5.89 14.66
N ALA A 83 -4.97 -7.06 15.28
CA ALA A 83 -3.87 -7.99 15.52
C ALA A 83 -3.39 -8.65 14.22
N ALA A 84 -4.29 -8.85 13.26
CA ALA A 84 -3.96 -9.42 11.95
C ALA A 84 -3.05 -8.49 11.10
N MET A 85 -3.06 -7.17 11.34
CA MET A 85 -2.30 -6.18 10.57
C MET A 85 -0.81 -6.51 10.50
N ALA A 86 -0.20 -6.95 11.60
CA ALA A 86 1.21 -7.32 11.61
C ALA A 86 1.50 -8.45 10.61
N VAL A 87 0.59 -9.41 10.42
CA VAL A 87 0.75 -10.47 9.42
C VAL A 87 0.49 -9.95 8.02
N MET A 88 -0.54 -9.10 7.83
CA MET A 88 -0.90 -8.58 6.50
C MET A 88 0.19 -7.68 5.92
N GLU A 89 0.78 -6.79 6.71
CA GLU A 89 1.94 -6.00 6.28
C GLU A 89 3.13 -6.90 5.90
N GLY A 90 3.32 -8.01 6.62
CA GLY A 90 4.36 -8.99 6.31
C GLY A 90 4.12 -9.69 4.96
N LYS A 91 2.88 -10.08 4.68
CA LYS A 91 2.50 -10.62 3.37
C LYS A 91 2.71 -9.59 2.26
N SER A 92 2.39 -8.32 2.49
CA SER A 92 2.60 -7.24 1.52
C SER A 92 4.08 -7.09 1.12
N ILE A 93 5.03 -7.33 2.02
CA ILE A 93 6.46 -7.36 1.68
C ILE A 93 6.78 -8.50 0.72
N LEU A 94 6.18 -9.69 0.88
CA LEU A 94 6.44 -10.82 -0.02
C LEU A 94 5.87 -10.59 -1.43
N PHE A 95 4.78 -9.81 -1.53
CA PHE A 95 4.26 -9.35 -2.83
C PHE A 95 5.08 -8.21 -3.43
N LYS A 96 5.89 -7.52 -2.62
CA LYS A 96 6.74 -6.43 -3.07
C LYS A 96 8.01 -7.01 -3.69
N GLY A 97 7.96 -7.24 -5.01
CA GLY A 97 9.14 -7.45 -5.85
C GLY A 97 9.97 -6.18 -6.02
#